data_AF-A0A967WVU7-F1
#
_entry.id   AF-A0A967WVU7-F1
#
_cell.length_a   1.000
_cell.length_b   1.000
_cell.length_c   1.000
_cell.angle_alpha   90.00
_cell.angle_beta   90.00
_cell.angle_gamma   90.00
#
_symmetry.space_group_name_H-M   'P 1'
#
loop_
_entity.id
_entity.type
_entity.pdbx_description
1 polymer ?
#
loop_
_entity_poly.entity_id
_entity_poly.type
_entity_poly.pdbx_seq_one_letter_code
_entity_poly.pdbx_strand_id
1 'polypeptide(L)'
;EDLYRFQLISEPQLSPNGDVALFCLHRVDRETEKKYANLWLVRMEGGEPRQFTHGDQADTRPRFSPDGSQIAFLSNRDDEQQPQVYLIPTAGGEARRLTDLKGSIEAFEWSPDGKRLVLQFRAKDKEEIEREEDEKKKELGVVCRHITR
;
A
#
# COMPACT_ATOMS: atom_id res chain seq x y z
N GLU A 1 -4.00 -10.44 -25.56
CA GLU A 1 -4.77 -9.17 -25.60
C GLU A 1 -5.82 -9.07 -24.49
N ASP A 2 -6.51 -10.14 -24.12
CA ASP A 2 -7.52 -10.09 -23.03
C ASP A 2 -6.95 -9.85 -21.62
N LEU A 3 -5.65 -10.09 -21.38
CA LEU A 3 -5.01 -9.90 -20.08
C LEU A 3 -5.22 -8.49 -19.50
N TYR A 4 -5.22 -7.46 -20.35
CA TYR A 4 -5.37 -6.04 -19.97
C TYR A 4 -6.81 -5.63 -19.65
N ARG A 5 -7.79 -6.50 -19.92
CA ARG A 5 -9.20 -6.29 -19.55
C ARG A 5 -9.55 -6.90 -18.20
N PHE A 6 -8.68 -7.74 -17.63
CA PHE A 6 -8.92 -8.32 -16.32
C PHE A 6 -8.77 -7.27 -15.24
N GLN A 7 -9.86 -7.05 -14.52
CA GLN A 7 -9.84 -6.36 -13.25
C GLN A 7 -9.81 -7.42 -12.15
N LEU A 8 -8.72 -7.44 -11.39
CA LEU A 8 -8.60 -8.36 -10.25
C LEU A 8 -9.07 -7.64 -9.00
N ILE A 9 -10.07 -8.21 -8.34
CA ILE A 9 -10.54 -7.76 -7.03
C ILE A 9 -9.78 -8.54 -5.96
N SER A 10 -9.34 -7.86 -4.91
CA SER A 10 -8.65 -8.49 -3.79
C SER A 10 -8.93 -7.78 -2.46
N GLU A 11 -8.58 -8.45 -1.37
CA GLU A 11 -8.56 -7.89 0.00
C GLU A 11 -9.86 -7.18 0.44
N PRO A 12 -11.04 -7.81 0.28
CA PRO A 12 -12.29 -7.20 0.73
C PRO A 12 -12.31 -7.05 2.25
N GLN A 13 -12.88 -5.94 2.72
CA GLN A 13 -13.11 -5.59 4.12
C GLN A 13 -14.50 -4.98 4.25
N LEU A 14 -15.23 -5.32 5.30
CA LEU A 14 -16.48 -4.64 5.64
C LEU A 14 -16.18 -3.45 6.54
N SER A 15 -16.96 -2.38 6.40
CA SER A 15 -16.98 -1.29 7.37
C SER A 15 -17.45 -1.83 8.74
N PRO A 16 -17.06 -1.20 9.86
CA PRO A 16 -17.42 -1.70 11.19
C PRO A 16 -18.93 -1.84 11.43
N ASN A 17 -19.73 -0.98 10.79
CA ASN A 17 -21.20 -1.06 10.81
C ASN A 17 -21.80 -2.04 9.79
N GLY A 18 -21.01 -2.59 8.87
CA GLY A 18 -21.45 -3.57 7.87
C GLY A 18 -22.09 -3.01 6.61
N ASP A 19 -22.22 -1.69 6.46
CA ASP A 19 -22.98 -1.09 5.35
C ASP A 19 -22.18 -0.93 4.05
N VAL A 20 -20.84 -1.03 4.12
CA VAL A 20 -19.94 -0.77 3.00
C VAL A 20 -18.87 -1.85 2.91
N ALA A 21 -18.63 -2.39 1.72
CA ALA A 21 -17.45 -3.18 1.41
C ALA A 21 -16.37 -2.29 0.77
N LEU A 22 -15.15 -2.41 1.29
CA LEU A 22 -13.92 -1.81 0.80
C LEU A 22 -13.05 -2.91 0.20
N PHE A 23 -12.50 -2.70 -0.99
CA PHE A 23 -11.66 -3.69 -1.65
C PHE A 23 -10.62 -3.01 -2.54
N CYS A 24 -9.61 -3.77 -2.94
CA CYS A 24 -8.62 -3.35 -3.92
C CYS A 24 -9.02 -3.82 -5.31
N LEU A 25 -8.99 -2.90 -6.28
CA LEU A 25 -9.12 -3.22 -7.69
C LEU A 25 -7.77 -3.01 -8.37
N HIS A 26 -7.24 -4.08 -8.95
CA HIS A 26 -5.98 -4.05 -9.69
C HIS A 26 -6.26 -3.83 -11.18
N ARG A 27 -5.49 -2.92 -11.79
CA ARG A 27 -5.45 -2.70 -13.23
C ARG A 27 -4.03 -2.86 -13.76
N VAL A 28 -3.91 -3.20 -15.04
CA VAL A 28 -2.63 -3.25 -15.75
C VAL A 28 -2.68 -2.23 -16.86
N ASP A 29 -1.68 -1.34 -16.90
CA ASP A 29 -1.53 -0.42 -18.01
C ASP A 29 -1.00 -1.16 -19.24
N ARG A 30 -1.62 -0.89 -20.40
CA ARG A 30 -1.35 -1.66 -21.62
C ARG A 30 -0.02 -1.29 -22.28
N GLU A 31 0.43 -0.05 -22.11
CA GLU A 31 1.63 0.46 -22.78
C GLU A 31 2.89 0.16 -21.98
N THR A 32 2.82 0.34 -20.66
CA THR A 32 3.95 0.18 -19.75
C THR A 32 4.00 -1.19 -19.08
N GLU A 33 2.94 -1.99 -19.21
CA GLU A 33 2.72 -3.26 -18.50
C GLU A 33 2.77 -3.14 -16.95
N LYS A 34 2.75 -1.89 -16.44
CA LYS A 34 2.76 -1.63 -15.00
C LYS A 34 1.42 -1.98 -14.37
N LYS A 35 1.48 -2.44 -13.13
CA LYS A 35 0.30 -2.79 -12.33
C LYS A 35 0.01 -1.69 -11.33
N TYR A 36 -1.25 -1.29 -11.27
CA TYR A 36 -1.75 -0.32 -10.31
C TYR A 36 -2.87 -0.95 -9.49
N ALA A 37 -3.03 -0.47 -8.27
CA ALA A 37 -4.12 -0.87 -7.41
C ALA A 37 -4.74 0.37 -6.79
N ASN A 38 -6.05 0.46 -6.82
CA ASN A 38 -6.76 1.51 -6.09
C ASN A 38 -7.82 0.90 -5.18
N LEU A 39 -8.21 1.69 -4.18
CA LEU A 39 -9.27 1.33 -3.27
C LEU A 39 -10.63 1.68 -3.86
N TRP A 40 -11.59 0.78 -3.68
CA TRP A 40 -12.96 0.91 -4.15
C TRP A 40 -13.93 0.60 -3.02
N LEU A 41 -15.10 1.22 -3.08
CA LEU A 41 -16.16 1.07 -2.09
C LEU A 41 -17.47 0.67 -2.79
N VAL A 42 -18.23 -0.23 -2.19
CA VAL A 42 -19.58 -0.58 -2.66
C VAL A 42 -20.51 -0.71 -1.45
N ARG A 43 -21.78 -0.30 -1.61
CA ARG A 43 -22.79 -0.49 -0.58
C ARG A 43 -23.18 -1.96 -0.50
N MET A 44 -23.37 -2.47 0.72
CA MET A 44 -23.78 -3.86 0.91
C MET A 44 -25.23 -4.15 0.49
N GLU A 45 -26.07 -3.12 0.45
CA GLU A 45 -27.42 -3.17 -0.12
C GLU A 45 -27.42 -3.28 -1.66
N GLY A 46 -26.24 -3.16 -2.29
CA GLY A 46 -26.06 -3.19 -3.74
C GLY A 46 -25.83 -1.80 -4.36
N GLY A 47 -25.65 -1.79 -5.68
CA GLY A 47 -25.32 -0.59 -6.47
C GLY A 47 -23.94 -0.67 -7.09
N GLU A 48 -23.61 0.34 -7.90
CA GLU A 48 -22.32 0.41 -8.60
C GLU A 48 -21.18 0.70 -7.62
N PRO A 49 -20.06 -0.06 -7.68
CA PRO A 49 -18.86 0.29 -6.94
C PRO A 49 -18.33 1.67 -7.34
N ARG A 50 -17.91 2.45 -6.34
CA ARG A 50 -17.25 3.74 -6.56
C ARG A 50 -15.76 3.63 -6.28
N GLN A 51 -14.96 4.23 -7.17
CA GLN A 51 -13.54 4.40 -6.92
C GLN A 51 -13.33 5.36 -5.75
N PHE A 52 -12.42 5.01 -4.84
CA PHE A 52 -12.18 5.77 -3.62
C PHE A 52 -10.80 6.44 -3.63
N THR A 53 -9.76 5.74 -4.07
CA THR A 53 -8.45 6.35 -4.35
C THR A 53 -8.15 6.38 -5.85
N HIS A 54 -7.32 7.33 -6.28
CA HIS A 54 -7.03 7.59 -7.70
C HIS A 54 -5.52 7.75 -7.89
N GLY A 55 -5.06 7.56 -9.13
CA GLY A 55 -3.66 7.69 -9.51
C GLY A 55 -3.00 6.36 -9.87
N ASP A 56 -1.74 6.44 -10.30
CA ASP A 56 -0.92 5.37 -10.85
C ASP A 56 0.08 4.83 -9.82
N GLN A 57 -0.44 4.53 -8.64
CA GLN A 57 0.25 3.88 -7.54
C GLN A 57 -0.44 2.55 -7.18
N ALA A 58 0.16 1.78 -6.29
CA ALA A 58 -0.41 0.60 -5.68
C ALA A 58 -0.93 0.94 -4.27
N ASP A 59 -2.21 1.31 -4.18
CA ASP A 59 -2.94 1.41 -2.91
C ASP A 59 -3.50 0.04 -2.54
N THR A 60 -2.98 -0.55 -1.47
CA THR A 60 -3.26 -1.95 -1.09
C THR A 60 -3.52 -2.08 0.41
N ARG A 61 -4.05 -3.23 0.81
CA ARG A 61 -4.22 -3.66 2.20
C ARG A 61 -5.07 -2.70 3.03
N PRO A 62 -6.24 -2.29 2.53
CA PRO A 62 -7.09 -1.36 3.24
C PRO A 62 -7.58 -1.98 4.56
N ARG A 63 -7.69 -1.17 5.60
CA ARG A 63 -8.31 -1.51 6.88
C ARG A 63 -9.07 -0.31 7.41
N PHE A 64 -10.36 -0.48 7.67
CA PHE A 64 -11.11 0.51 8.43
C PHE A 64 -10.55 0.62 9.85
N SER A 65 -10.52 1.84 10.37
CA SER A 65 -10.36 2.06 11.80
C SER A 65 -11.55 1.44 12.56
N PRO A 66 -11.40 1.04 13.83
CA PRO A 66 -12.49 0.40 14.59
C PRO A 66 -13.75 1.27 14.72
N ASP A 67 -13.59 2.60 14.73
CA ASP A 67 -14.69 3.58 14.73
C ASP A 67 -15.25 3.88 13.33
N GLY A 68 -14.63 3.33 12.27
CA GLY A 68 -15.03 3.50 10.88
C GLY A 68 -14.73 4.89 10.29
N SER A 69 -14.10 5.80 11.05
CA SER A 69 -13.87 7.18 10.62
C SER A 69 -12.71 7.33 9.62
N GLN A 70 -11.77 6.37 9.60
CA GLN A 70 -10.58 6.39 8.76
C GLN A 70 -10.34 5.04 8.10
N ILE A 71 -9.59 5.07 7.00
CA ILE A 71 -9.05 3.90 6.32
C ILE A 71 -7.53 4.00 6.34
N ALA A 72 -6.88 2.98 6.88
CA ALA A 72 -5.44 2.75 6.74
C ALA A 72 -5.15 1.86 5.55
N PHE A 73 -4.07 2.14 4.83
CA PHE A 73 -3.68 1.37 3.65
C PHE A 73 -2.20 1.58 3.32
N LEU A 74 -1.59 0.64 2.61
CA LEU A 74 -0.26 0.81 2.04
C LEU A 74 -0.35 1.53 0.71
N SER A 75 0.60 2.43 0.46
CA SER A 75 0.74 3.10 -0.84
C SER A 75 2.19 3.39 -1.15
N ASN A 76 2.56 3.23 -2.42
CA ASN A 76 3.88 3.57 -2.97
C ASN A 76 3.86 4.89 -3.77
N ARG A 77 2.91 5.78 -3.48
CA ARG A 77 2.72 7.06 -4.21
C ARG A 77 3.91 8.03 -4.14
N ASP A 78 4.65 8.02 -3.04
CA ASP A 78 5.81 8.90 -2.82
C ASP A 78 7.09 8.28 -3.39
N ASP A 79 7.18 6.95 -3.34
CA ASP A 79 8.34 6.15 -3.75
C ASP A 79 7.86 4.74 -4.13
N GLU A 80 8.02 4.38 -5.41
CA GLU A 80 7.55 3.12 -6.00
C GLU A 80 8.14 1.90 -5.29
N GLN A 81 9.36 2.01 -4.74
CA GLN A 81 10.11 0.93 -4.08
C GLN A 81 9.90 0.88 -2.56
N GLN A 82 9.30 1.92 -1.98
CA GLN A 82 9.22 2.09 -0.53
C GLN A 82 7.79 2.40 -0.08
N PRO A 83 6.84 1.45 -0.18
CA PRO A 83 5.47 1.64 0.26
C PRO A 83 5.38 2.03 1.75
N GLN A 84 4.48 2.96 2.06
CA GLN A 84 4.25 3.45 3.43
C GLN A 84 2.78 3.30 3.81
N VAL A 85 2.50 3.36 5.11
CA VAL A 85 1.12 3.42 5.60
C VAL A 85 0.59 4.84 5.46
N TYR A 86 -0.59 4.96 4.88
CA TYR A 86 -1.35 6.19 4.78
C TYR A 86 -2.70 6.06 5.46
N LEU A 87 -3.23 7.20 5.89
CA LEU A 87 -4.57 7.33 6.46
C LEU A 87 -5.39 8.27 5.59
N ILE A 88 -6.62 7.88 5.27
CA ILE A 88 -7.59 8.72 4.57
C ILE A 88 -8.92 8.68 5.35
N PRO A 89 -9.63 9.81 5.50
CA PRO A 89 -10.96 9.79 6.10
C PRO A 89 -11.93 8.94 5.27
N THR A 90 -12.80 8.15 5.91
CA THR A 90 -13.79 7.31 5.20
C THR A 90 -14.76 8.14 4.35
N ALA A 91 -15.00 9.39 4.75
CA ALA A 91 -15.78 10.37 3.97
C ALA A 91 -15.08 10.81 2.67
N GLY A 92 -13.81 10.45 2.47
CA GLY A 92 -12.95 10.94 1.40
C GLY A 92 -12.11 12.14 1.83
N GLY A 93 -11.32 12.66 0.89
CA GLY A 93 -10.37 13.75 1.11
C GLY A 93 -8.93 13.33 0.81
N GLU A 94 -7.98 14.10 1.31
CA GLU A 94 -6.56 13.83 1.10
C GLU A 94 -6.04 12.76 2.06
N ALA A 95 -5.25 11.85 1.52
CA ALA A 95 -4.59 10.82 2.30
C ALA A 95 -3.28 11.36 2.90
N ARG A 96 -3.12 11.24 4.21
CA ARG A 96 -1.91 11.64 4.94
C ARG A 96 -0.98 10.46 5.17
N ARG A 97 0.32 10.69 5.02
CA ARG A 97 1.35 9.69 5.34
C ARG A 97 1.44 9.50 6.85
N LEU A 98 1.49 8.25 7.31
CA LEU A 98 1.63 7.92 8.73
C LEU A 98 3.03 7.43 9.08
N THR A 99 3.71 6.75 8.15
CA THR A 99 5.02 6.15 8.39
C THR A 99 6.08 6.74 7.46
N ASP A 100 7.32 6.80 7.96
CA ASP A 100 8.52 7.03 7.17
C ASP A 100 9.59 6.03 7.58
N LEU A 101 9.40 4.77 7.14
CA LEU A 101 10.25 3.65 7.51
C LEU A 101 11.06 3.17 6.30
N LYS A 102 12.34 2.84 6.53
CA LYS A 102 13.25 2.27 5.53
C LYS A 102 13.29 0.75 5.65
N GLY A 103 12.59 0.05 4.76
CA GLY A 103 12.37 -1.40 4.84
C GLY A 103 10.97 -1.81 4.36
N SER A 104 10.62 -3.09 4.43
CA SER A 104 9.32 -3.57 3.94
C SER A 104 8.28 -3.64 5.06
N ILE A 105 7.09 -3.09 4.79
CA ILE A 105 5.91 -3.26 5.64
C ILE A 105 5.08 -4.43 5.10
N GLU A 106 5.16 -5.58 5.78
CA GLU A 106 4.54 -6.84 5.35
C GLU A 106 3.15 -7.05 5.94
N ALA A 107 2.76 -6.36 7.01
CA ALA A 107 1.39 -6.34 7.56
C ALA A 107 1.14 -5.19 8.52
N PHE A 108 -0.13 -4.84 8.71
CA PHE A 108 -0.54 -3.95 9.78
C PHE A 108 -1.97 -4.21 10.26
N GLU A 109 -2.25 -3.82 11.50
CA GLU A 109 -3.58 -3.92 12.09
C GLU A 109 -3.83 -2.82 13.13
N TRP A 110 -5.06 -2.34 13.22
CA TRP A 110 -5.46 -1.31 14.19
C TRP A 110 -5.51 -1.86 15.61
N SER A 111 -5.14 -1.04 16.59
CA SER A 111 -5.49 -1.31 17.97
C SER A 111 -7.01 -1.24 18.16
N PRO A 112 -7.62 -2.00 19.09
CA PRO A 112 -9.07 -1.98 19.30
C PRO A 112 -9.63 -0.60 19.65
N ASP A 113 -8.82 0.26 20.26
CA ASP A 113 -9.19 1.66 20.60
C ASP A 113 -9.03 2.64 19.41
N GLY A 114 -8.55 2.18 18.26
CA GLY A 114 -8.35 2.97 17.04
C GLY A 114 -7.21 4.00 17.12
N LYS A 115 -6.41 4.02 18.20
CA LYS A 115 -5.39 5.05 18.42
C LYS A 115 -4.01 4.68 17.87
N ARG A 116 -3.77 3.41 17.58
CA ARG A 116 -2.45 2.89 17.18
C ARG A 116 -2.60 1.85 16.09
N LEU A 117 -1.48 1.57 15.43
CA LEU A 117 -1.33 0.49 14.47
C LEU A 117 -0.13 -0.36 14.91
N VAL A 118 -0.29 -1.68 14.86
CA VAL A 118 0.84 -2.62 14.90
C VAL A 118 1.28 -2.92 13.48
N LEU A 119 2.59 -2.98 13.25
CA LEU A 119 3.19 -3.24 11.93
C LEU A 119 4.08 -4.49 11.99
N GLN A 120 3.94 -5.39 11.03
CA GLN A 120 4.97 -6.36 10.69
C GLN A 120 5.94 -5.67 9.72
N PHE A 121 7.13 -5.36 10.21
CA PHE A 121 8.12 -4.58 9.50
C PHE A 121 9.47 -5.29 9.47
N ARG A 122 10.07 -5.37 8.29
CA ARG A 122 11.45 -5.80 8.11
C ARG A 122 12.30 -4.60 7.76
N ALA A 123 13.19 -4.21 8.66
CA ALA A 123 14.14 -3.14 8.42
C ALA A 123 15.10 -3.51 7.28
N LYS A 124 15.44 -2.51 6.45
CA LYS A 124 16.51 -2.63 5.47
C LYS A 124 17.86 -2.57 6.18
N ASP A 125 18.86 -3.29 5.66
CA ASP A 125 20.20 -3.31 6.24
C ASP A 125 20.86 -1.92 6.14
N LYS A 126 21.60 -1.53 7.18
CA LYS A 126 22.24 -0.20 7.24
C LYS A 126 23.18 0.05 6.06
N GLU A 127 23.98 -0.94 5.67
CA GLU A 127 24.89 -0.84 4.53
C GLU A 127 24.14 -0.61 3.22
N GLU A 128 22.94 -1.19 3.09
CA GLU A 128 22.09 -1.01 1.92
C GLU A 128 21.46 0.39 1.89
N ILE A 129 21.00 0.89 3.04
CA ILE A 129 20.51 2.27 3.18
C ILE A 129 21.63 3.27 2.81
N GLU A 130 22.83 3.10 3.38
CA GLU A 130 23.98 3.96 3.06
C GLU A 130 24.38 3.89 1.58
N ARG A 131 24.23 2.72 0.94
CA ARG A 131 24.49 2.56 -0.50
C ARG A 131 23.44 3.29 -1.34
N GLU A 132 22.18 3.31 -0.91
CA GLU A 132 21.12 4.03 -1.60
C GLU A 132 21.21 5.55 -1.45
N GLU A 133 21.85 6.03 -0.38
CA GLU A 133 22.14 7.45 -0.16
C GLU A 133 23.43 7.91 -0.88
N ASP A 134 24.41 7.02 -1.07
CA ASP A 134 25.69 7.31 -1.73
C ASP A 134 25.70 6.91 -3.23
N GLU A 135 25.58 7.90 -4.12
CA GLU A 135 25.60 7.69 -5.58
C GLU A 135 26.85 6.91 -6.06
N LYS A 136 28.01 7.09 -5.43
CA LYS A 136 29.23 6.35 -5.81
C LYS A 136 29.15 4.87 -5.45
N LYS A 137 28.47 4.53 -4.35
CA LYS A 137 28.27 3.13 -3.96
C LYS A 137 27.19 2.44 -4.81
N LYS A 138 26.21 3.18 -5.37
CA LYS A 138 25.25 2.63 -6.35
C LYS A 138 25.95 2.12 -7.61
N GLU A 139 26.92 2.88 -8.13
CA GLU A 139 27.66 2.50 -9.35
C GLU A 139 28.54 1.25 -9.15
N LEU A 140 29.07 1.02 -7.95
CA LEU A 140 30.00 -0.08 -7.66
C LEU A 140 29.34 -1.46 -7.53
N GLY A 141 28.01 -1.53 -7.45
CA GLY A 141 27.26 -2.79 -7.28
C GLY A 141 27.57 -3.53 -5.97
N VAL A 142 27.03 -4.75 -5.82
CA VAL A 142 27.32 -5.60 -4.64
C VAL A 142 28.74 -6.15 -4.76
N VAL A 143 29.68 -5.59 -4.00
CA VAL A 143 31.06 -6.10 -3.95
C VAL A 143 31.12 -7.31 -3.01
N CYS A 144 30.90 -8.51 -3.55
CA CYS A 144 31.15 -9.76 -2.82
C CYS A 144 32.67 -9.97 -2.66
N ARG A 145 33.20 -9.81 -1.44
CA ARG A 145 34.56 -10.25 -1.13
C ARG A 145 34.54 -11.71 -0.69
N HIS A 146 35.07 -12.59 -1.52
CA HIS A 146 35.34 -13.97 -1.13
C HIS A 146 36.51 -13.99 -0.14
N ILE A 147 36.24 -14.30 1.13
CA ILE A 147 37.28 -14.48 2.15
C ILE A 147 37.63 -15.96 2.18
N THR A 148 38.77 -16.32 1.59
CA THR A 148 39.38 -17.64 1.82
C THR A 148 40.10 -17.60 3.17
N ARG A 149 39.78 -18.55 4.06
CA ARG A 149 40.50 -18.76 5.33
C ARG A 149 41.76 -19.57 5.10
#